data_AF-A0A9P9KNK2-F1
#
_entry.id   AF-A0A9P9KNK2-F1
#
_cell.length_a   1.000
_cell.length_b   1.000
_cell.length_c   1.000
_cell.angle_alpha   90.00
_cell.angle_beta   90.00
_cell.angle_gamma   90.00
#
_symmetry.space_group_name_H-M   'P 1'
#
loop_
_entity.id
_entity.type
_entity.pdbx_description
1 polymer ?
#
loop_
_entity_poly.entity_id
_entity_poly.type
_entity_poly.pdbx_seq_one_letter_code
_entity_poly.pdbx_strand_id
1 'polypeptide(L)'
;MEDQQDSIMSQGLFIGLLEMIFPGMTYLPYFAAFAFLIKYALESWSESITARFISTVEIHAQDETYNYLMNWVSRNNISQDNYRLQASAALNNSSFTWSDEQDDKPDVDDDEEDDPVGRQINEMRSKSTASLNNAKPLYWTPAFGTHFFRYEGRMLAFTRSLESGNYTSTPRQPEKLAISCLGRDATVLKRLLYNARIDFCEKQKGKTGIFRATKPYSEDEMSWTRCMSKATRPMSTIALDEHLKQKLIKDLRRYLDRQTKHWYANRGIPYRRGYLFSGPPGTGKTSLTLAAAGLMGLDIYMVNLNSPRINEDSLASLFQKLPYTCMVLLEDIDATGLAQRRSADTATMGSRGRKKKSAERLSLSGLLNIIDGAAAQEGRVLVMTSNHTENIDPALIRPGRIDFTINFQLATSEAAEALFAQMYDAPDIDHESEKKAVKSLRDQAREFRDKIPNLALSPAAIQGFLLTHQEDPDGALAAVDEWVQETLKQKSVAVEEVAQSEKEYTDSEDDGDSDGDSNASYHK
;
A
#
# COMPACT_ATOMS: atom_id res chain seq x y z
N MET A 1 56.80 45.24 -46.22
CA MET A 1 57.72 44.47 -45.36
C MET A 1 58.15 45.27 -44.14
N GLU A 2 58.29 46.60 -44.22
CA GLU A 2 58.57 47.45 -43.05
C GLU A 2 57.43 47.51 -42.00
N ASP A 3 56.16 47.64 -42.41
CA ASP A 3 55.03 47.71 -41.45
C ASP A 3 54.84 46.44 -40.58
N GLN A 4 55.30 45.29 -41.08
CA GLN A 4 55.20 44.02 -40.35
C GLN A 4 56.34 43.86 -39.33
N GLN A 5 57.46 44.56 -39.55
CA GLN A 5 58.66 44.51 -38.73
C GLN A 5 58.53 45.44 -37.51
N ASP A 6 57.88 46.60 -37.67
CA ASP A 6 57.58 47.53 -36.57
C ASP A 6 56.49 47.00 -35.62
N SER A 7 55.52 46.23 -36.12
CA SER A 7 54.50 45.58 -35.29
C SER A 7 55.12 44.48 -34.40
N ILE A 8 56.07 43.70 -34.92
CA ILE A 8 56.78 42.65 -34.16
C ILE A 8 57.74 43.27 -33.13
N MET A 9 58.42 44.38 -33.48
CA MET A 9 59.26 45.15 -32.54
C MET A 9 58.45 45.79 -31.42
N SER A 10 57.27 46.34 -31.73
CA SER A 10 56.34 46.92 -30.75
C SER A 10 55.78 45.87 -29.78
N GLN A 11 55.42 44.68 -30.27
CA GLN A 11 54.99 43.56 -29.41
C GLN A 11 56.12 43.03 -28.53
N GLY A 12 57.35 42.93 -29.03
CA GLY A 12 58.53 42.53 -28.26
C GLY A 12 58.91 43.55 -27.17
N LEU A 13 58.80 44.85 -27.45
CA LEU A 13 59.01 45.92 -26.48
C LEU A 13 57.92 45.95 -25.39
N PHE A 14 56.66 45.69 -25.76
CA PHE A 14 55.56 45.62 -24.80
C PHE A 14 55.69 44.43 -23.84
N ILE A 15 56.14 43.28 -24.33
CA ILE A 15 56.44 42.08 -23.52
C ILE A 15 57.65 42.34 -22.60
N GLY A 16 58.71 42.99 -23.10
CA GLY A 16 59.89 43.35 -22.30
C GLY A 16 59.61 44.38 -21.20
N LEU A 17 58.72 45.36 -21.44
CA LEU A 17 58.28 46.34 -20.44
C LEU A 17 57.41 45.68 -19.34
N LEU A 18 56.59 44.70 -19.71
CA LEU A 18 55.77 43.92 -18.77
C LEU A 18 56.63 43.03 -17.86
N GLU A 19 57.71 42.43 -18.35
CA GLU A 19 58.67 41.68 -17.52
C GLU A 19 59.43 42.57 -16.53
N MET A 20 59.70 43.83 -16.89
CA MET A 20 60.44 44.77 -16.04
C MET A 20 59.58 45.36 -14.92
N ILE A 21 58.27 45.48 -15.13
CA ILE A 21 57.31 46.03 -14.15
C ILE A 21 56.73 44.92 -13.25
N PHE A 22 56.52 43.71 -13.78
CA PHE A 22 56.00 42.56 -13.04
C PHE A 22 56.81 41.28 -13.34
N PRO A 23 58.01 41.13 -12.78
CA PRO A 23 58.84 39.94 -12.94
C PRO A 23 58.14 38.74 -12.27
N GLY A 24 57.35 38.01 -13.05
CA GLY A 24 56.48 36.93 -12.57
C GLY A 24 55.22 36.71 -13.40
N MET A 25 54.73 37.74 -14.12
CA MET A 25 53.52 37.61 -14.94
C MET A 25 53.72 36.70 -16.17
N THR A 26 54.93 36.62 -16.71
CA THR A 26 55.27 35.70 -17.82
C THR A 26 55.25 34.22 -17.40
N TYR A 27 55.42 33.92 -16.10
CA TYR A 27 55.38 32.56 -15.55
C TYR A 27 53.97 32.13 -15.10
N LEU A 28 53.03 33.07 -15.00
CA LEU A 28 51.65 32.82 -14.58
C LEU A 28 50.89 31.79 -15.44
N PRO A 29 50.97 31.79 -16.79
CA PRO A 29 50.35 30.73 -17.60
C PRO A 29 51.00 29.36 -17.40
N TYR A 30 52.32 29.31 -17.17
CA TYR A 30 53.02 28.05 -16.88
C TYR A 30 52.64 27.49 -15.50
N PHE A 31 52.49 28.37 -14.50
CA PHE A 31 52.00 27.98 -13.18
C PHE A 31 50.55 27.49 -13.24
N ALA A 32 49.68 28.15 -14.02
CA ALA A 32 48.30 27.70 -14.23
C ALA A 32 48.24 26.33 -14.93
N ALA A 33 49.05 26.12 -15.97
CA ALA A 33 49.16 24.83 -16.65
C ALA A 33 49.68 23.72 -15.73
N PHE A 34 50.69 24.02 -14.91
CA PHE A 34 51.24 23.10 -13.93
C PHE A 34 50.24 22.76 -12.82
N ALA A 35 49.53 23.76 -12.30
CA ALA A 35 48.46 23.56 -11.31
C ALA A 35 47.31 22.71 -11.89
N PHE A 36 46.95 22.91 -13.15
CA PHE A 36 45.97 22.07 -13.85
C PHE A 36 46.45 20.64 -14.02
N LEU A 37 47.72 20.43 -14.39
CA LEU A 37 48.32 19.10 -14.53
C LEU A 37 48.40 18.37 -13.19
N ILE A 38 48.79 19.06 -12.11
CA ILE A 38 48.79 18.52 -10.75
C ILE A 38 47.38 18.16 -10.33
N LYS A 39 46.40 19.06 -10.54
CA LYS A 39 45.00 18.79 -10.21
C LYS A 39 44.51 17.53 -10.92
N TYR A 40 44.75 17.43 -12.23
CA TYR A 40 44.37 16.26 -13.02
C TYR A 40 45.06 14.98 -12.54
N ALA A 41 46.36 15.05 -12.23
CA ALA A 41 47.10 13.90 -11.71
C ALA A 41 46.59 13.46 -10.33
N LEU A 42 46.28 14.41 -9.44
CA LEU A 42 45.71 14.14 -8.11
C LEU A 42 44.29 13.58 -8.20
N GLU A 43 43.45 14.11 -9.09
CA GLU A 43 42.10 13.59 -9.35
C GLU A 43 42.17 12.14 -9.85
N SER A 44 42.97 11.89 -10.89
CA SER A 44 43.17 10.55 -11.46
C SER A 44 43.78 9.56 -10.45
N TRP A 45 44.72 10.02 -9.63
CA TRP A 45 45.31 9.19 -8.57
C TRP A 45 44.30 8.89 -7.46
N SER A 46 43.48 9.87 -7.08
CA SER A 46 42.42 9.68 -6.08
C SER A 46 41.37 8.69 -6.56
N GLU A 47 40.91 8.79 -7.80
CA GLU A 47 39.98 7.83 -8.42
C GLU A 47 40.59 6.43 -8.50
N SER A 48 41.88 6.33 -8.80
CA SER A 48 42.59 5.04 -8.85
C SER A 48 42.69 4.39 -7.46
N ILE A 49 42.89 5.18 -6.41
CA ILE A 49 42.94 4.69 -5.03
C ILE A 49 41.55 4.24 -4.59
N THR A 50 40.52 5.08 -4.79
CA THR A 50 39.15 4.74 -4.40
C THR A 50 38.66 3.50 -5.13
N ALA A 51 38.91 3.39 -6.44
CA ALA A 51 38.53 2.22 -7.22
C ALA A 51 39.21 0.91 -6.78
N ARG A 52 40.40 0.98 -6.14
CA ARG A 52 41.23 -0.21 -5.86
C ARG A 52 41.31 -0.59 -4.39
N PHE A 53 40.98 0.33 -3.49
CA PHE A 53 41.07 0.16 -2.04
C PHE A 53 39.80 0.51 -1.27
N ILE A 54 38.76 1.03 -1.94
CA ILE A 54 37.47 1.33 -1.32
C ILE A 54 36.40 0.47 -1.96
N SER A 55 35.64 -0.21 -1.12
CA SER A 55 34.40 -0.87 -1.54
C SER A 55 33.25 0.11 -1.34
N THR A 56 32.43 0.31 -2.36
CA THR A 56 31.26 1.21 -2.30
C THR A 56 30.02 0.47 -2.76
N VAL A 57 28.91 0.67 -2.06
CA VAL A 57 27.57 0.26 -2.49
C VAL A 57 26.76 1.51 -2.78
N GLU A 58 26.17 1.57 -3.97
CA GLU A 58 25.34 2.68 -4.42
C GLU A 58 23.86 2.27 -4.41
N ILE A 59 23.00 3.18 -3.95
CA ILE A 59 21.56 2.98 -3.83
C ILE A 59 20.86 4.19 -4.45
N HIS A 60 19.99 3.92 -5.41
CA HIS A 60 19.18 4.94 -6.08
C HIS A 60 17.89 5.19 -5.29
N ALA A 61 17.39 6.41 -5.29
CA ALA A 61 16.18 6.76 -4.53
C ALA A 61 14.86 6.18 -5.08
N GLN A 62 14.90 5.46 -6.20
CA GLN A 62 13.76 4.70 -6.75
C GLN A 62 13.68 3.27 -6.20
N ASP A 63 14.73 2.80 -5.51
CA ASP A 63 14.81 1.44 -4.96
C ASP A 63 14.28 1.41 -3.51
N GLU A 64 13.59 0.33 -3.13
CA GLU A 64 13.12 0.14 -1.74
C GLU A 64 14.26 0.11 -0.72
N THR A 65 15.45 -0.31 -1.15
CA THR A 65 16.66 -0.31 -0.32
C THR A 65 17.04 1.08 0.18
N TYR A 66 16.61 2.15 -0.51
CA TYR A 66 16.72 3.53 -0.01
C TYR A 66 15.97 3.68 1.33
N ASN A 67 14.73 3.19 1.40
CA ASN A 67 13.90 3.32 2.59
C ASN A 67 14.48 2.52 3.76
N TYR A 68 15.00 1.31 3.49
CA TYR A 68 15.64 0.48 4.51
C TYR A 68 16.85 1.21 5.12
N LEU A 69 17.71 1.74 4.25
CA LEU A 69 18.91 2.44 4.70
C LEU A 69 18.57 3.74 5.41
N MET A 70 17.67 4.56 4.89
CA MET A 70 17.32 5.85 5.50
C MET A 70 16.68 5.68 6.88
N ASN A 71 15.82 4.66 7.06
CA ASN A 71 15.25 4.32 8.37
C ASN A 71 16.33 3.85 9.35
N TRP A 72 17.29 3.04 8.88
CA TRP A 72 18.41 2.60 9.71
C TRP A 72 19.32 3.78 10.09
N VAL A 73 19.64 4.67 9.14
CA VAL A 73 20.51 5.84 9.34
C VAL A 73 19.87 6.86 10.29
N SER A 74 18.55 7.05 10.27
CA SER A 74 17.88 8.01 11.16
C SER A 74 17.87 7.60 12.63
N ARG A 75 17.97 6.31 12.91
CA ARG A 75 17.94 5.75 14.27
C ARG A 75 19.32 5.52 14.87
N ASN A 76 20.31 5.24 14.03
CA ASN A 76 21.66 4.93 14.50
C ASN A 76 22.52 6.18 14.69
N ASN A 77 23.63 6.01 15.41
CA ASN A 77 24.56 7.06 15.82
C ASN A 77 25.15 7.91 14.67
N ILE A 78 24.91 7.57 13.41
CA ILE A 78 25.21 8.45 12.28
C ILE A 78 24.50 9.79 12.44
N SER A 79 23.23 9.79 12.88
CA SER A 79 22.51 11.05 13.09
C SER A 79 22.85 11.73 14.42
N GLN A 80 23.41 11.00 15.40
CA GLN A 80 23.77 11.56 16.71
C GLN A 80 25.18 12.18 16.72
N ASP A 81 26.13 11.60 15.98
CA ASP A 81 27.53 12.04 15.96
C ASP A 81 27.84 13.07 14.86
N ASN A 82 26.95 13.26 13.87
CA ASN A 82 27.18 14.16 12.74
C ASN A 82 26.51 15.54 12.92
N TYR A 83 27.25 16.59 12.56
CA TYR A 83 26.89 18.00 12.75
C TYR A 83 26.03 18.59 11.62
N ARG A 84 25.73 17.83 10.56
CA ARG A 84 24.94 18.28 9.41
C ARG A 84 23.73 17.38 9.21
N LEU A 85 22.60 17.81 9.74
CA LEU A 85 21.34 17.07 9.73
C LEU A 85 20.30 17.75 8.84
N GLN A 86 19.39 16.95 8.30
CA GLN A 86 18.16 17.33 7.64
C GLN A 86 16.99 16.77 8.46
N ALA A 87 16.09 17.67 8.89
CA ALA A 87 14.84 17.29 9.51
C ALA A 87 13.81 16.93 8.43
N SER A 88 13.09 15.83 8.61
CA SER A 88 11.97 15.43 7.75
C SER A 88 10.82 14.88 8.56
N ALA A 89 9.58 15.17 8.14
CA ALA A 89 8.37 14.59 8.74
C ALA A 89 8.03 13.21 8.14
N ALA A 90 8.75 12.77 7.10
CA ALA A 90 8.62 11.46 6.48
C ALA A 90 9.97 10.98 5.95
N LEU A 91 10.28 9.69 6.12
CA LEU A 91 11.51 9.07 5.63
C LEU A 91 11.41 8.57 4.18
N ASN A 92 10.19 8.47 3.65
CA ASN A 92 9.96 7.95 2.29
C ASN A 92 10.23 9.03 1.24
N ASN A 93 10.93 8.65 0.18
CA ASN A 93 11.16 9.52 -0.98
C ASN A 93 9.97 9.53 -1.97
N SER A 94 8.75 9.20 -1.52
CA SER A 94 7.56 9.27 -2.37
C SER A 94 7.23 10.73 -2.66
N SER A 95 7.87 11.23 -3.70
CA SER A 95 7.41 12.33 -4.52
C SER A 95 5.94 12.08 -4.83
N PHE A 96 5.09 12.99 -4.34
CA PHE A 96 3.75 13.17 -4.87
C PHE A 96 2.71 12.13 -4.47
N THR A 97 2.34 12.11 -3.19
CA THR A 97 0.92 11.90 -2.85
C THR A 97 0.54 12.71 -1.62
N TRP A 98 -0.50 13.52 -1.77
CA TRP A 98 -1.36 13.93 -0.66
C TRP A 98 -2.10 12.69 -0.15
N SER A 99 -1.36 11.69 0.35
CA SER A 99 -1.95 10.65 1.18
C SER A 99 -2.11 11.29 2.55
N ASP A 100 -3.34 11.29 3.05
CA ASP A 100 -3.62 11.37 4.48
C ASP A 100 -2.93 10.18 5.15
N GLU A 101 -1.61 10.26 5.35
CA GLU A 101 -0.84 9.43 6.27
C GLU A 101 -1.19 9.87 7.71
N GLN A 102 -2.47 10.12 8.00
CA GLN A 102 -2.97 10.42 9.34
C GLN A 102 -2.91 9.17 10.24
N ASP A 103 -2.78 7.98 9.64
CA ASP A 103 -2.82 6.70 10.36
C ASP A 103 -1.45 6.06 10.61
N ASP A 104 -0.34 6.63 10.11
CA ASP A 104 0.98 6.31 10.65
C ASP A 104 1.18 7.09 11.96
N LYS A 105 0.25 6.92 12.92
CA LYS A 105 0.57 7.21 14.31
C LYS A 105 1.77 6.32 14.64
N PRO A 106 2.90 6.89 15.09
CA PRO A 106 4.02 6.07 15.49
C PRO A 106 3.53 5.10 16.56
N ASP A 107 3.92 3.84 16.44
CA ASP A 107 4.09 3.05 17.65
C ASP A 107 5.06 3.88 18.49
N VAL A 108 4.66 4.23 19.71
CA VAL A 108 5.58 4.81 20.67
C VAL A 108 6.66 3.75 20.81
N ASP A 109 7.79 3.94 20.12
CA ASP A 109 8.96 3.11 20.31
C ASP A 109 9.36 3.40 21.76
N ASP A 110 8.97 2.53 22.70
CA ASP A 110 9.44 2.55 24.10
C ASP A 110 10.98 2.40 24.16
N ASP A 111 11.62 2.07 23.03
CA ASP A 111 13.06 1.99 22.84
C ASP A 111 13.76 3.37 22.74
N GLU A 112 13.03 4.51 22.68
CA GLU A 112 13.63 5.86 22.78
C GLU A 112 14.03 6.25 24.22
N GLU A 113 14.01 5.31 25.18
CA GLU A 113 14.50 5.55 26.54
C GLU A 113 16.01 5.77 26.63
N ASP A 114 16.80 5.37 25.63
CA ASP A 114 18.27 5.48 25.67
C ASP A 114 18.83 6.82 25.13
N ASP A 115 18.04 7.64 24.43
CA ASP A 115 18.47 8.97 23.95
C ASP A 115 18.11 10.08 24.96
N PRO A 116 19.09 10.84 25.50
CA PRO A 116 18.81 11.97 26.40
C PRO A 116 17.92 13.06 25.78
N VAL A 117 17.95 13.23 24.45
CA VAL A 117 17.07 14.16 23.73
C VAL A 117 15.67 13.55 23.58
N GLY A 118 15.57 12.24 23.32
CA GLY A 118 14.31 11.50 23.25
C GLY A 118 13.50 11.60 24.56
N ARG A 119 14.16 11.42 25.70
CA ARG A 119 13.53 11.62 27.02
C ARG A 119 12.99 13.03 27.21
N GLN A 120 13.75 14.05 26.81
CA GLN A 120 13.35 15.44 26.97
C GLN A 120 12.17 15.79 26.04
N ILE A 121 12.14 15.24 24.82
CA ILE A 121 11.03 15.37 23.87
C ILE A 121 9.78 14.67 24.41
N ASN A 122 9.91 13.46 24.96
CA ASN A 122 8.80 12.75 25.58
C ASN A 122 8.26 13.48 26.82
N GLU A 123 9.13 14.09 27.63
CA GLU A 123 8.72 14.95 28.74
C GLU A 123 8.00 16.22 28.24
N MET A 124 8.48 16.86 27.17
CA MET A 124 7.78 18.00 26.55
C MET A 124 6.44 17.60 25.93
N ARG A 125 6.34 16.42 25.31
CA ARG A 125 5.10 15.86 24.76
C ARG A 125 4.08 15.55 25.84
N SER A 126 4.51 14.99 26.97
CA SER A 126 3.63 14.71 28.13
C SER A 126 2.98 15.97 28.71
N LYS A 127 3.63 17.12 28.53
CA LYS A 127 3.15 18.45 28.96
C LYS A 127 2.42 19.21 27.84
N SER A 128 2.22 18.59 26.68
CA SER A 128 1.76 19.25 25.46
C SER A 128 0.26 19.11 25.18
N THR A 129 -0.26 19.98 24.31
CA THR A 129 -1.66 19.99 23.89
C THR A 129 -1.99 18.80 22.98
N ALA A 130 -3.27 18.38 22.94
CA ALA A 130 -3.74 17.28 22.09
C ALA A 130 -3.35 17.43 20.60
N SER A 131 -3.15 18.66 20.12
CA SER A 131 -2.71 18.96 18.76
C SER A 131 -1.26 18.53 18.47
N LEU A 132 -0.38 18.55 19.47
CA LEU A 132 1.02 18.13 19.33
C LEU A 132 1.17 16.60 19.30
N ASN A 133 0.26 15.87 19.96
CA ASN A 133 0.16 14.42 19.84
C ASN A 133 -0.32 13.96 18.46
N ASN A 134 -0.99 14.84 17.70
CA ASN A 134 -1.44 14.57 16.34
C ASN A 134 -0.43 15.05 15.27
N ALA A 135 0.67 15.68 15.67
CA ALA A 135 1.70 16.13 14.74
C ALA A 135 2.67 15.00 14.37
N LYS A 136 3.10 14.94 13.11
CA LYS A 136 4.06 13.93 12.63
C LYS A 136 5.39 14.03 13.39
N PRO A 137 6.02 12.90 13.78
CA PRO A 137 7.34 12.91 14.40
C PRO A 137 8.39 13.49 13.44
N LEU A 138 9.42 14.12 14.00
CA LEU A 138 10.56 14.60 13.26
C LEU A 138 11.62 13.51 13.19
N TYR A 139 12.00 13.15 11.98
CA TYR A 139 13.13 12.28 11.71
C TYR A 139 14.36 13.12 11.38
N TRP A 140 15.47 12.79 12.02
CA TRP A 140 16.77 13.38 11.74
C TRP A 140 17.53 12.46 10.79
N THR A 141 17.99 13.02 9.68
CA THR A 141 18.76 12.27 8.68
C THR A 141 20.01 13.07 8.31
N PRO A 142 21.11 12.45 7.89
CA PRO A 142 22.28 13.18 7.45
C PRO A 142 21.95 14.05 6.23
N ALA A 143 22.39 15.31 6.26
CA ALA A 143 22.22 16.25 5.15
C ALA A 143 23.06 15.84 3.92
N PHE A 144 22.95 16.56 2.81
CA PHE A 144 23.80 16.33 1.64
C PHE A 144 25.29 16.47 1.96
N GLY A 145 26.09 15.51 1.49
CA GLY A 145 27.53 15.42 1.76
C GLY A 145 27.97 14.01 2.17
N THR A 146 29.21 13.91 2.65
CA THR A 146 29.80 12.67 3.17
C THR A 146 29.92 12.75 4.68
N HIS A 147 29.46 11.70 5.35
CA HIS A 147 29.41 11.56 6.80
C HIS A 147 30.12 10.28 7.20
N PHE A 148 30.89 10.30 8.28
CA PHE A 148 31.65 9.14 8.72
C PHE A 148 31.02 8.56 9.98
N PHE A 149 31.02 7.24 10.09
CA PHE A 149 30.50 6.54 11.26
C PHE A 149 31.22 5.22 11.46
N ARG A 150 31.08 4.65 12.65
CA ARG A 150 31.67 3.35 13.00
C ARG A 150 30.61 2.25 13.00
N TYR A 151 30.90 1.13 12.34
CA TYR A 151 30.03 -0.04 12.30
C TYR A 151 30.85 -1.32 12.41
N GLU A 152 30.49 -2.23 13.32
CA GLU A 152 31.26 -3.47 13.62
C GLU A 152 32.77 -3.20 13.79
N GLY A 153 33.12 -2.08 14.43
CA GLY A 153 34.51 -1.69 14.66
C GLY A 153 35.24 -1.04 13.48
N ARG A 154 34.64 -0.96 12.28
CA ARG A 154 35.21 -0.34 11.07
C ARG A 154 34.63 1.05 10.81
N MET A 155 35.44 1.94 10.22
CA MET A 155 34.98 3.25 9.75
C MET A 155 34.33 3.11 8.37
N LEU A 156 33.09 3.58 8.26
CA LEU A 156 32.31 3.66 7.04
C LEU A 156 32.02 5.13 6.70
N ALA A 157 31.85 5.41 5.41
CA ALA A 157 31.44 6.71 4.91
C ALA A 157 30.05 6.58 4.27
N PHE A 158 29.09 7.39 4.71
CA PHE A 158 27.78 7.55 4.11
C PHE A 158 27.77 8.85 3.29
N THR A 159 27.56 8.74 1.99
CA THR A 159 27.51 9.88 1.08
C THR A 159 26.09 10.01 0.52
N ARG A 160 25.55 11.21 0.62
CA ARG A 160 24.25 11.59 0.05
C ARG A 160 24.46 12.72 -0.96
N SER A 161 24.09 12.46 -2.21
CA SER A 161 24.23 13.40 -3.33
C SER A 161 22.96 13.44 -4.18
N LEU A 162 22.84 14.48 -5.01
CA LEU A 162 21.79 14.57 -6.02
C LEU A 162 22.25 13.82 -7.28
N GLU A 163 21.34 13.08 -7.91
CA GLU A 163 21.61 12.43 -9.18
C GLU A 163 21.62 13.49 -10.29
N SER A 164 22.74 13.61 -11.01
CA SER A 164 22.87 14.57 -12.11
C SER A 164 22.07 14.10 -13.32
N GLY A 165 20.81 14.52 -13.40
CA GLY A 165 19.93 14.31 -14.55
C GLY A 165 19.09 15.55 -14.85
N ASN A 166 18.79 15.76 -16.14
CA ASN A 166 17.87 16.81 -16.61
C ASN A 166 16.42 16.41 -16.29
N TYR A 167 16.06 16.38 -15.01
CA TYR A 167 14.68 16.16 -14.58
C TYR A 167 13.97 17.51 -14.47
N THR A 168 13.21 17.85 -15.50
CA THR A 168 12.44 19.11 -15.59
C THR A 168 11.04 19.03 -14.99
N SER A 169 10.64 17.88 -14.42
CA SER A 169 9.24 17.59 -14.09
C SER A 169 8.95 17.06 -12.68
N THR A 170 9.97 16.76 -11.85
CA THR A 170 9.74 16.39 -10.44
C THR A 170 10.19 17.50 -9.49
N PRO A 171 9.37 17.87 -8.48
CA PRO A 171 9.71 18.93 -7.51
C PRO A 171 10.90 18.55 -6.60
N ARG A 172 11.30 17.28 -6.57
CA ARG A 172 12.47 16.77 -5.85
C ARG A 172 13.38 16.05 -6.85
N GLN A 173 14.64 16.46 -6.93
CA GLN A 173 15.64 15.78 -7.75
C GLN A 173 15.93 14.40 -7.12
N PRO A 174 16.10 13.34 -7.94
CA PRO A 174 16.38 12.02 -7.42
C PRO A 174 17.70 12.04 -6.62
N GLU A 175 17.65 11.44 -5.43
CA GLU A 175 18.80 11.34 -4.55
C GLU A 175 19.59 10.06 -4.86
N LYS A 176 20.90 10.11 -4.63
CA LYS A 176 21.80 8.95 -4.68
C LYS A 176 22.45 8.80 -3.31
N LEU A 177 22.34 7.61 -2.73
CA LEU A 177 23.03 7.22 -1.51
C LEU A 177 24.21 6.32 -1.85
N ALA A 178 25.32 6.49 -1.15
CA ALA A 178 26.46 5.59 -1.24
C ALA A 178 27.00 5.28 0.15
N ILE A 179 27.35 4.02 0.40
CA ILE A 179 28.09 3.62 1.59
C ILE A 179 29.43 3.05 1.15
N SER A 180 30.51 3.61 1.69
CA SER A 180 31.88 3.21 1.37
C SER A 180 32.61 2.68 2.61
N CYS A 181 33.44 1.66 2.40
CA CYS A 181 34.30 1.06 3.42
C CYS A 181 35.74 1.02 2.91
N LEU A 182 36.70 1.27 3.81
CA LEU A 182 38.11 1.03 3.51
C LEU A 182 38.40 -0.47 3.43
N GLY A 183 38.95 -0.91 2.30
CA GLY A 183 39.26 -2.31 2.00
C GLY A 183 38.48 -2.83 0.80
N ARG A 184 38.91 -3.99 0.28
CA ARG A 184 38.26 -4.69 -0.84
C ARG A 184 37.11 -5.62 -0.42
N ASP A 185 36.92 -5.79 0.88
CA ASP A 185 35.88 -6.66 1.43
C ASP A 185 34.58 -5.89 1.65
N ALA A 186 33.66 -6.03 0.69
CA ALA A 186 32.32 -5.44 0.75
C ALA A 186 31.34 -6.21 1.66
N THR A 187 31.78 -7.29 2.34
CA THR A 187 30.89 -8.13 3.16
C THR A 187 30.22 -7.36 4.28
N VAL A 188 30.93 -6.40 4.89
CA VAL A 188 30.39 -5.53 5.95
C VAL A 188 29.28 -4.62 5.42
N LEU A 189 29.43 -4.07 4.22
CA LEU A 189 28.42 -3.24 3.59
C LEU A 189 27.15 -4.05 3.28
N LYS A 190 27.31 -5.26 2.75
CA LYS A 190 26.20 -6.17 2.47
C LYS A 190 25.45 -6.56 3.75
N ARG A 191 26.19 -6.81 4.84
CA ARG A 191 25.60 -7.16 6.14
C ARG A 191 24.84 -5.98 6.75
N LEU A 192 25.40 -4.77 6.68
CA LEU A 192 24.71 -3.55 7.12
C LEU A 192 23.37 -3.40 6.40
N LEU A 193 23.35 -3.53 5.06
CA LEU A 193 22.10 -3.44 4.30
C LEU A 193 21.12 -4.57 4.61
N TYR A 194 21.61 -5.77 4.89
CA TYR A 194 20.78 -6.88 5.30
C TYR A 194 20.15 -6.67 6.68
N ASN A 195 20.91 -6.14 7.63
CA ASN A 195 20.42 -5.80 8.96
C ASN A 195 19.42 -4.65 8.90
N ALA A 196 19.73 -3.59 8.14
CA ALA A 196 18.80 -2.48 7.89
C ALA A 196 17.47 -2.96 7.30
N ARG A 197 17.51 -3.96 6.41
CA ARG A 197 16.31 -4.61 5.88
C ARG A 197 15.55 -5.38 6.95
N ILE A 198 16.23 -6.18 7.79
CA ILE A 198 15.58 -6.93 8.87
C ILE A 198 14.88 -5.96 9.83
N ASP A 199 15.58 -4.94 10.31
CA ASP A 199 15.04 -3.94 11.24
C ASP A 199 13.80 -3.25 10.65
N PHE A 200 13.86 -2.91 9.35
CA PHE A 200 12.72 -2.32 8.65
C PHE A 200 11.53 -3.29 8.55
N CYS A 201 11.78 -4.55 8.18
CA CYS A 201 10.74 -5.57 8.08
C CYS A 201 10.14 -5.93 9.46
N GLU A 202 10.94 -5.92 10.53
CA GLU A 202 10.45 -6.14 11.89
C GLU A 202 9.55 -5.00 12.36
N LYS A 203 9.89 -3.73 12.03
CA LYS A 203 9.01 -2.59 12.32
C LYS A 203 7.70 -2.64 11.52
N GLN A 204 7.73 -3.17 10.30
CA GLN A 204 6.52 -3.38 9.51
C GLN A 204 5.74 -4.63 9.92
N LYS A 205 6.30 -5.48 10.77
CA LYS A 205 5.60 -6.66 11.27
C LYS A 205 4.35 -6.20 12.03
N GLY A 206 3.21 -6.81 11.70
CA GLY A 206 1.95 -6.40 12.29
C GLY A 206 1.34 -5.14 11.65
N LYS A 207 1.88 -4.67 10.51
CA LYS A 207 1.23 -3.67 9.66
C LYS A 207 1.02 -4.22 8.25
N THR A 208 -0.10 -3.84 7.63
CA THR A 208 -0.44 -4.16 6.25
C THR A 208 -0.59 -2.87 5.47
N GLY A 209 0.22 -2.70 4.43
CA GLY A 209 0.08 -1.62 3.48
C GLY A 209 -1.15 -1.83 2.60
N ILE A 210 -1.97 -0.79 2.46
CA ILE A 210 -3.14 -0.79 1.58
C ILE A 210 -2.89 0.19 0.45
N PHE A 211 -2.85 -0.33 -0.77
CA PHE A 211 -2.66 0.40 -2.00
C PHE A 211 -3.97 0.48 -2.77
N ARG A 212 -4.27 1.64 -3.32
CA ARG A 212 -5.44 1.86 -4.18
C ARG A 212 -5.00 2.32 -5.56
N ALA A 213 -5.70 1.85 -6.58
CA ALA A 213 -5.56 2.37 -7.92
C ALA A 213 -6.05 3.83 -7.97
N THR A 214 -5.14 4.77 -8.26
CA THR A 214 -5.47 6.19 -8.40
C THR A 214 -4.88 6.74 -9.69
N LYS A 215 -5.48 7.82 -10.20
CA LYS A 215 -4.92 8.58 -11.32
C LYS A 215 -4.40 9.91 -10.75
N PRO A 216 -3.08 10.09 -10.60
CA PRO A 216 -2.51 11.37 -10.18
C PRO A 216 -2.88 12.45 -11.20
N TYR A 217 -3.09 13.70 -10.74
CA TYR A 217 -3.44 14.82 -11.64
C TYR A 217 -2.36 15.11 -12.71
N SER A 218 -1.12 14.69 -12.46
CA SER A 218 0.04 14.92 -13.34
C SER A 218 0.32 13.80 -14.34
N GLU A 219 -0.28 12.62 -14.17
CA GLU A 219 0.01 11.44 -14.99
C GLU A 219 -1.22 10.99 -15.77
N ASP A 220 -1.02 10.68 -17.07
CA ASP A 220 -2.09 10.15 -17.90
C ASP A 220 -2.45 8.70 -17.56
N GLU A 221 -1.56 7.98 -16.86
CA GLU A 221 -1.73 6.59 -16.46
C GLU A 221 -2.18 6.44 -15.00
N MET A 222 -2.90 5.35 -14.73
CA MET A 222 -3.17 4.94 -13.36
C MET A 222 -1.93 4.30 -12.72
N SER A 223 -1.74 4.59 -11.43
CA SER A 223 -0.65 4.05 -10.63
C SER A 223 -1.17 3.60 -9.26
N TRP A 224 -0.41 2.69 -8.65
CA TRP A 224 -0.67 2.21 -7.29
C TRP A 224 -0.18 3.22 -6.28
N THR A 225 -1.12 3.75 -5.51
CA THR A 225 -0.81 4.69 -4.43
C THR A 225 -1.03 4.00 -3.10
N ARG A 226 -0.04 4.05 -2.20
CA ARG A 226 -0.24 3.65 -0.81
C ARG A 226 -1.20 4.65 -0.15
N CYS A 227 -2.36 4.18 0.27
CA CYS A 227 -3.36 5.03 0.91
C CYS A 227 -3.18 5.06 2.43
N MET A 228 -2.90 3.90 3.02
CA MET A 228 -2.84 3.74 4.47
C MET A 228 -2.03 2.51 4.85
N SER A 229 -1.58 2.47 6.10
CA SER A 229 -1.04 1.28 6.75
C SER A 229 -1.98 0.93 7.90
N LYS A 230 -2.46 -0.31 7.96
CA LYS A 230 -3.34 -0.75 9.05
C LYS A 230 -2.64 -1.79 9.90
N ALA A 231 -2.84 -1.71 11.22
CA ALA A 231 -2.41 -2.78 12.12
C ALA A 231 -3.10 -4.09 11.70
N THR A 232 -2.37 -5.20 11.81
CA THR A 232 -2.88 -6.50 11.42
C THR A 232 -3.99 -6.92 12.38
N ARG A 233 -5.18 -7.12 11.83
CA ARG A 233 -6.32 -7.63 12.60
C ARG A 233 -6.09 -9.11 12.91
N PRO A 234 -6.11 -9.54 14.19
CA PRO A 234 -5.97 -10.96 14.51
C PRO A 234 -7.14 -11.78 13.93
N MET A 235 -6.84 -12.94 13.35
CA MET A 235 -7.84 -13.83 12.74
C MET A 235 -8.89 -14.35 13.73
N SER A 236 -8.57 -14.36 15.03
CA SER A 236 -9.50 -14.69 16.12
C SER A 236 -10.68 -13.72 16.16
N THR A 237 -10.48 -12.45 15.78
CA THR A 237 -11.48 -11.38 15.88
C THR A 237 -12.59 -11.41 14.81
N ILE A 238 -12.54 -12.40 13.91
CA ILE A 238 -13.49 -12.53 12.82
C ILE A 238 -14.45 -13.65 13.18
N ALA A 239 -15.75 -13.34 13.20
CA ALA A 239 -16.80 -14.32 13.39
C ALA A 239 -16.98 -15.16 12.11
N LEU A 240 -16.27 -16.28 12.04
CA LEU A 240 -16.37 -17.29 10.98
C LEU A 240 -16.09 -18.66 11.60
N ASP A 241 -16.64 -19.72 11.01
CA ASP A 241 -16.34 -21.10 11.41
C ASP A 241 -14.81 -21.35 11.43
N GLU A 242 -14.36 -21.92 12.55
CA GLU A 242 -12.93 -22.10 12.83
C GLU A 242 -12.31 -23.12 11.85
N HIS A 243 -13.07 -24.13 11.43
CA HIS A 243 -12.60 -25.09 10.44
C HIS A 243 -12.38 -24.42 9.07
N LEU A 244 -13.29 -23.56 8.62
CA LEU A 244 -13.12 -22.78 7.40
C LEU A 244 -11.92 -21.82 7.47
N LYS A 245 -11.72 -21.11 8.59
CA LYS A 245 -10.55 -20.24 8.80
C LYS A 245 -9.24 -21.03 8.68
N GLN A 246 -9.14 -22.16 9.37
CA GLN A 246 -7.94 -22.99 9.34
C GLN A 246 -7.67 -23.55 7.93
N LYS A 247 -8.72 -23.93 7.21
CA LYS A 247 -8.62 -24.39 5.82
C LYS A 247 -8.08 -23.29 4.90
N LEU A 248 -8.60 -22.07 5.02
CA LEU A 248 -8.11 -20.90 4.28
C LEU A 248 -6.64 -20.60 4.60
N ILE A 249 -6.27 -20.53 5.88
CA ILE A 249 -4.89 -20.25 6.31
C ILE A 249 -3.93 -21.31 5.80
N LYS A 250 -4.31 -22.59 5.90
CA LYS A 250 -3.51 -23.71 5.41
C LYS A 250 -3.31 -23.64 3.91
N ASP A 251 -4.36 -23.27 3.16
CA ASP A 251 -4.31 -23.12 1.71
C ASP A 251 -3.39 -21.95 1.29
N LEU A 252 -3.55 -20.78 1.92
CA LEU A 252 -2.72 -19.60 1.68
C LEU A 252 -1.24 -19.88 1.98
N ARG A 253 -0.93 -20.47 3.15
CA ARG A 253 0.45 -20.85 3.52
C ARG A 253 1.04 -21.83 2.53
N ARG A 254 0.26 -22.81 2.07
CA ARG A 254 0.70 -23.77 1.07
C ARG A 254 0.99 -23.09 -0.25
N TYR A 255 0.12 -22.20 -0.71
CA TYR A 255 0.32 -21.47 -1.95
C TYR A 255 1.60 -20.63 -1.88
N LEU A 256 1.77 -19.82 -0.85
CA LEU A 256 2.91 -18.90 -0.68
C LEU A 256 4.25 -19.60 -0.41
N ASP A 257 4.26 -20.90 -0.11
CA ASP A 257 5.49 -21.64 0.09
C ASP A 257 6.34 -21.72 -1.18
N ARG A 258 7.65 -21.51 -1.02
CA ARG A 258 8.61 -21.52 -2.13
C ARG A 258 8.63 -22.87 -2.84
N GLN A 259 8.42 -23.97 -2.13
CA GLN A 259 8.41 -25.31 -2.75
C GLN A 259 7.20 -25.47 -3.68
N THR A 260 6.04 -24.95 -3.29
CA THR A 260 4.84 -24.96 -4.12
C THR A 260 5.05 -24.19 -5.41
N LYS A 261 5.68 -23.00 -5.35
CA LYS A 261 6.05 -22.25 -6.57
C LYS A 261 6.87 -23.08 -7.57
N HIS A 262 7.89 -23.81 -7.08
CA HIS A 262 8.69 -24.71 -7.93
C HIS A 262 7.87 -25.89 -8.45
N TRP A 263 6.94 -26.43 -7.65
CA TRP A 263 6.06 -27.52 -8.05
C TRP A 263 5.16 -27.14 -9.23
N TYR A 264 4.62 -25.90 -9.22
CA TYR A 264 3.82 -25.33 -10.32
C TYR A 264 4.67 -25.15 -11.58
N ALA A 265 5.83 -24.50 -11.44
CA ALA A 265 6.76 -24.25 -12.55
C ALA A 265 7.20 -25.54 -13.25
N ASN A 266 7.56 -26.57 -12.48
CA ASN A 266 7.99 -27.88 -13.01
C ASN A 266 6.88 -28.64 -13.78
N ARG A 267 5.62 -28.23 -13.62
CA ARG A 267 4.46 -28.83 -14.29
C ARG A 267 3.87 -27.94 -15.38
N GLY A 268 4.44 -26.75 -15.62
CA GLY A 268 3.90 -25.78 -16.56
C GLY A 268 2.50 -25.28 -16.19
N ILE A 269 2.14 -25.33 -14.90
CA ILE A 269 0.87 -24.82 -14.40
C ILE A 269 1.09 -23.35 -14.00
N PRO A 270 0.32 -22.39 -14.52
CA PRO A 270 0.43 -20.99 -14.13
C PRO A 270 0.31 -20.82 -12.61
N TYR A 271 1.26 -20.12 -12.00
CA TYR A 271 1.29 -19.94 -10.55
C TYR A 271 0.33 -18.82 -10.11
N ARG A 272 -0.94 -19.20 -10.00
CA ARG A 272 -2.07 -18.34 -9.64
C ARG A 272 -2.96 -19.01 -8.60
N ARG A 273 -3.59 -18.20 -7.75
CA ARG A 273 -4.58 -18.66 -6.77
C ARG A 273 -5.68 -17.61 -6.59
N GLY A 274 -6.92 -18.03 -6.81
CA GLY A 274 -8.09 -17.17 -6.65
C GLY A 274 -9.01 -17.60 -5.51
N TYR A 275 -9.49 -16.62 -4.75
CA TYR A 275 -10.43 -16.78 -3.65
C TYR A 275 -11.70 -15.96 -3.92
N LEU A 276 -12.85 -16.56 -3.66
CA LEU A 276 -14.15 -15.88 -3.72
C LEU A 276 -14.79 -15.87 -2.34
N PHE A 277 -15.07 -14.68 -1.82
CA PHE A 277 -15.80 -14.46 -0.59
C PHE A 277 -17.17 -13.90 -0.95
N SER A 278 -18.22 -14.71 -0.81
CA SER A 278 -19.59 -14.30 -1.16
C SER A 278 -20.51 -14.36 0.04
N GLY A 279 -21.56 -13.54 0.06
CA GLY A 279 -22.58 -13.57 1.11
C GLY A 279 -23.06 -12.17 1.51
N PRO A 280 -24.03 -12.04 2.45
CA PRO A 280 -24.68 -10.77 2.75
C PRO A 280 -23.70 -9.66 3.18
N PRO A 281 -24.07 -8.38 3.02
CA PRO A 281 -23.25 -7.26 3.51
C PRO A 281 -23.08 -7.32 5.03
N GLY A 282 -21.95 -6.81 5.54
CA GLY A 282 -21.67 -6.77 6.98
C GLY A 282 -21.29 -8.12 7.62
N THR A 283 -20.95 -9.14 6.83
CA THR A 283 -20.52 -10.47 7.30
C THR A 283 -19.01 -10.63 7.48
N GLY A 284 -18.22 -9.59 7.18
CA GLY A 284 -16.77 -9.59 7.43
C GLY A 284 -15.89 -10.07 6.26
N LYS A 285 -16.41 -10.10 5.02
CA LYS A 285 -15.64 -10.47 3.80
C LYS A 285 -14.32 -9.69 3.65
N THR A 286 -14.38 -8.36 3.57
CA THR A 286 -13.19 -7.48 3.49
C THR A 286 -12.33 -7.59 4.76
N SER A 287 -12.96 -7.77 5.92
CA SER A 287 -12.22 -7.95 7.19
C SER A 287 -11.40 -9.23 7.21
N LEU A 288 -11.91 -10.33 6.63
CA LEU A 288 -11.17 -11.59 6.47
C LEU A 288 -9.97 -11.41 5.54
N THR A 289 -10.13 -10.72 4.42
CA THR A 289 -9.02 -10.39 3.52
C THR A 289 -7.92 -9.62 4.25
N LEU A 290 -8.29 -8.58 5.00
CA LEU A 290 -7.35 -7.76 5.77
C LEU A 290 -6.57 -8.57 6.81
N ALA A 291 -7.27 -9.40 7.58
CA ALA A 291 -6.64 -10.25 8.59
C ALA A 291 -5.76 -11.35 7.97
N ALA A 292 -6.19 -11.94 6.85
CA ALA A 292 -5.42 -12.96 6.13
C ALA A 292 -4.14 -12.38 5.52
N ALA A 293 -4.21 -11.19 4.90
CA ALA A 293 -3.06 -10.47 4.38
C ALA A 293 -2.06 -10.13 5.50
N GLY A 294 -2.58 -9.62 6.62
CA GLY A 294 -1.78 -9.31 7.79
C GLY A 294 -1.06 -10.51 8.39
N LEU A 295 -1.75 -11.65 8.51
CA LEU A 295 -1.15 -12.89 8.99
C LEU A 295 -0.05 -13.41 8.04
N MET A 296 -0.20 -13.18 6.74
CA MET A 296 0.77 -13.64 5.72
C MET A 296 1.88 -12.61 5.44
N GLY A 297 1.82 -11.41 6.02
CA GLY A 297 2.76 -10.31 5.74
C GLY A 297 2.68 -9.82 4.29
N LEU A 298 1.47 -9.82 3.71
CA LEU A 298 1.22 -9.35 2.34
C LEU A 298 0.58 -7.96 2.36
N ASP A 299 1.01 -7.10 1.45
CA ASP A 299 0.31 -5.86 1.14
C ASP A 299 -0.93 -6.11 0.28
N ILE A 300 -1.94 -5.26 0.47
CA ILE A 300 -3.23 -5.34 -0.22
C ILE A 300 -3.32 -4.29 -1.30
N TYR A 301 -3.65 -4.73 -2.51
CA TYR A 301 -3.88 -3.89 -3.67
C TYR A 301 -5.37 -3.91 -4.01
N MET A 302 -6.06 -2.86 -3.63
CA MET A 302 -7.51 -2.77 -3.71
C MET A 302 -7.96 -2.06 -5.00
N VAL A 303 -8.85 -2.72 -5.73
CA VAL A 303 -9.49 -2.18 -6.94
C VAL A 303 -10.99 -2.20 -6.76
N ASN A 304 -11.62 -1.04 -6.90
CA ASN A 304 -13.07 -0.93 -7.02
C ASN A 304 -13.44 -0.85 -8.50
N LEU A 305 -14.04 -1.92 -9.01
CA LEU A 305 -14.39 -2.07 -10.42
C LEU A 305 -15.55 -1.15 -10.87
N ASN A 306 -16.31 -0.59 -9.94
CA ASN A 306 -17.40 0.36 -10.24
C ASN A 306 -16.91 1.79 -10.53
N SER A 307 -15.62 2.06 -10.33
CA SER A 307 -15.08 3.39 -10.60
C SER A 307 -15.14 3.70 -12.10
N PRO A 308 -15.80 4.80 -12.52
CA PRO A 308 -15.94 5.17 -13.94
C PRO A 308 -14.61 5.54 -14.60
N ARG A 309 -13.53 5.63 -13.81
CA ARG A 309 -12.19 5.96 -14.27
C ARG A 309 -11.40 4.74 -14.75
N ILE A 310 -11.81 3.53 -14.37
CA ILE A 310 -11.09 2.29 -14.70
C ILE A 310 -11.63 1.73 -16.02
N ASN A 311 -10.73 1.59 -17.00
CA ASN A 311 -10.96 0.87 -18.26
C ASN A 311 -10.08 -0.40 -18.30
N GLU A 312 -10.24 -1.20 -19.35
CA GLU A 312 -9.48 -2.44 -19.54
C GLU A 312 -7.97 -2.21 -19.61
N ASP A 313 -7.53 -1.22 -20.40
CA ASP A 313 -6.09 -0.91 -20.56
C ASP A 313 -5.44 -0.42 -19.26
N SER A 314 -6.12 0.45 -18.51
CA SER A 314 -5.61 0.93 -17.23
C SER A 314 -5.56 -0.19 -16.20
N LEU A 315 -6.55 -1.08 -16.19
CA LEU A 315 -6.55 -2.23 -15.29
C LEU A 315 -5.44 -3.22 -15.65
N ALA A 316 -5.21 -3.47 -16.94
CA ALA A 316 -4.11 -4.30 -17.41
C ALA A 316 -2.75 -3.69 -17.03
N SER A 317 -2.57 -2.37 -17.22
CA SER A 317 -1.36 -1.64 -16.80
C SER A 317 -1.13 -1.70 -15.29
N LEU A 318 -2.19 -1.49 -14.48
CA LEU A 318 -2.12 -1.65 -13.03
C LEU A 318 -1.69 -3.07 -12.63
N PHE A 319 -2.28 -4.09 -13.26
CA PHE A 319 -1.96 -5.48 -13.00
C PHE A 319 -0.52 -5.85 -13.42
N GLN A 320 0.06 -5.13 -14.38
CA GLN A 320 1.47 -5.28 -14.77
C GLN A 320 2.45 -4.60 -13.79
N LYS A 321 2.01 -3.54 -13.11
CA LYS A 321 2.79 -2.78 -12.11
C LYS A 321 2.71 -3.38 -10.70
N LEU A 322 2.06 -4.53 -10.53
CA LEU A 322 1.95 -5.21 -9.24
C LEU A 322 3.27 -5.89 -8.85
N PRO A 323 3.61 -5.94 -7.54
CA PRO A 323 4.71 -6.76 -7.06
C PRO A 323 4.45 -8.26 -7.25
N TYR A 324 5.54 -9.04 -7.29
CA TYR A 324 5.49 -10.50 -7.44
C TYR A 324 4.82 -11.26 -6.30
N THR A 325 4.62 -10.65 -5.13
CA THR A 325 4.03 -11.32 -3.96
C THR A 325 3.17 -10.33 -3.21
N CYS A 326 1.90 -10.26 -3.60
CA CYS A 326 0.91 -9.36 -3.03
C CYS A 326 -0.48 -10.02 -3.00
N MET A 327 -1.40 -9.40 -2.26
CA MET A 327 -2.81 -9.76 -2.28
C MET A 327 -3.60 -8.70 -3.05
N VAL A 328 -4.28 -9.09 -4.11
CA VAL A 328 -5.18 -8.21 -4.87
C VAL A 328 -6.60 -8.42 -4.38
N LEU A 329 -7.28 -7.34 -3.98
CA LEU A 329 -8.67 -7.34 -3.57
C LEU A 329 -9.53 -6.65 -4.62
N LEU A 330 -10.42 -7.42 -5.25
CA LEU A 330 -11.47 -6.90 -6.13
C LEU A 330 -12.77 -6.85 -5.34
N GLU A 331 -13.21 -5.65 -4.98
CA GLU A 331 -14.46 -5.45 -4.24
C GLU A 331 -15.68 -5.40 -5.17
N ASP A 332 -16.81 -5.89 -4.66
CA ASP A 332 -18.15 -5.88 -5.27
C ASP A 332 -18.18 -6.26 -6.77
N ILE A 333 -17.67 -7.45 -7.10
CA ILE A 333 -17.61 -7.94 -8.50
C ILE A 333 -18.99 -8.10 -9.16
N ASP A 334 -20.04 -8.22 -8.36
CA ASP A 334 -21.45 -8.38 -8.73
C ASP A 334 -22.16 -7.05 -9.02
N ALA A 335 -21.79 -5.98 -8.29
CA ALA A 335 -22.34 -4.64 -8.52
C ALA A 335 -21.83 -4.01 -9.84
N THR A 336 -20.77 -4.57 -10.40
CA THR A 336 -20.37 -4.25 -11.76
C THR A 336 -21.46 -4.77 -12.70
N GLY A 337 -22.13 -3.89 -13.44
CA GLY A 337 -23.11 -4.27 -14.48
C GLY A 337 -22.53 -5.10 -15.66
N LEU A 338 -21.43 -5.82 -15.42
CA LEU A 338 -20.75 -6.79 -16.25
C LEU A 338 -21.63 -8.02 -16.54
N ALA A 339 -22.46 -8.44 -15.58
CA ALA A 339 -23.38 -9.57 -15.75
C ALA A 339 -24.65 -9.18 -16.54
N GLN A 340 -25.25 -8.01 -16.26
CA GLN A 340 -26.51 -7.56 -16.88
C GLN A 340 -26.39 -7.21 -18.37
N ARG A 341 -25.19 -6.96 -18.90
CA ARG A 341 -25.01 -6.56 -20.31
C ARG A 341 -25.01 -7.71 -21.32
N ARG A 342 -24.83 -8.96 -20.89
CA ARG A 342 -24.98 -10.11 -21.81
C ARG A 342 -26.41 -10.26 -22.32
N SER A 343 -27.41 -9.85 -21.54
CA SER A 343 -28.83 -9.90 -21.96
C SER A 343 -29.22 -8.76 -22.91
N ALA A 344 -28.55 -7.61 -22.84
CA ALA A 344 -28.85 -6.44 -23.67
C ALA A 344 -28.18 -6.48 -25.06
N ASP A 345 -27.01 -7.12 -25.18
CA ASP A 345 -26.27 -7.18 -26.45
C ASP A 345 -26.91 -8.13 -27.48
N THR A 346 -27.88 -8.95 -27.09
CA THR A 346 -28.69 -9.77 -28.03
C THR A 346 -29.88 -9.03 -28.65
N ALA A 347 -30.24 -7.82 -28.19
CA ALA A 347 -31.48 -7.15 -28.59
C ALA A 347 -31.33 -5.89 -29.48
N THR A 348 -30.13 -5.36 -29.72
CA THR A 348 -29.98 -4.08 -30.46
C THR A 348 -28.96 -4.11 -31.59
N MET A 349 -29.15 -5.04 -32.54
CA MET A 349 -28.56 -4.96 -33.88
C MET A 349 -29.40 -4.02 -34.76
N GLY A 350 -29.37 -2.71 -34.52
CA GLY A 350 -30.21 -1.81 -35.33
C GLY A 350 -30.26 -0.33 -34.99
N SER A 351 -29.14 0.36 -34.71
CA SER A 351 -29.12 1.82 -34.92
C SER A 351 -27.70 2.38 -35.06
N ARG A 352 -27.36 2.81 -36.27
CA ARG A 352 -26.16 3.61 -36.56
C ARG A 352 -26.38 5.06 -36.13
N GLY A 353 -26.27 5.31 -34.83
CA GLY A 353 -26.22 6.65 -34.23
C GLY A 353 -24.82 7.00 -33.74
N ARG A 354 -24.31 8.16 -34.14
CA ARG A 354 -23.00 8.78 -33.86
C ARG A 354 -22.49 8.52 -32.42
N LYS A 355 -21.58 7.54 -32.25
CA LYS A 355 -20.91 7.22 -30.97
C LYS A 355 -20.03 8.40 -30.53
N LYS A 356 -20.49 9.16 -29.54
CA LYS A 356 -19.61 9.85 -28.59
C LYS A 356 -18.71 8.76 -28.01
N LYS A 357 -17.37 8.88 -28.08
CA LYS A 357 -16.43 7.98 -27.38
C LYS A 357 -16.72 8.07 -25.88
N SER A 358 -17.69 7.30 -25.41
CA SER A 358 -17.81 6.95 -24.01
C SER A 358 -16.55 6.16 -23.70
N ALA A 359 -15.80 6.56 -22.68
CA ALA A 359 -14.69 5.77 -22.18
C ALA A 359 -15.22 4.34 -22.00
N GLU A 360 -14.64 3.39 -22.75
CA GLU A 360 -15.08 2.00 -22.75
C GLU A 360 -14.94 1.48 -21.32
N ARG A 361 -16.08 1.37 -20.64
CA ARG A 361 -16.15 0.82 -19.29
C ARG A 361 -15.62 -0.61 -19.34
N LEU A 362 -14.97 -1.02 -18.26
CA LEU A 362 -14.44 -2.37 -18.12
C LEU A 362 -15.49 -3.42 -18.54
N SER A 363 -15.09 -4.37 -19.38
CA SER A 363 -15.91 -5.51 -19.79
C SER A 363 -15.54 -6.75 -18.96
N LEU A 364 -16.48 -7.70 -18.84
CA LEU A 364 -16.23 -8.94 -18.10
C LEU A 364 -15.13 -9.76 -18.80
N SER A 365 -15.19 -9.81 -20.13
CA SER A 365 -14.18 -10.47 -20.95
C SER A 365 -12.79 -9.87 -20.73
N GLY A 366 -12.71 -8.54 -20.61
CA GLY A 366 -11.46 -7.83 -20.30
C GLY A 366 -10.90 -8.19 -18.93
N LEU A 367 -11.75 -8.18 -17.90
CA LEU A 367 -11.36 -8.62 -16.55
C LEU A 367 -10.85 -10.07 -16.55
N LEU A 368 -11.54 -10.97 -17.26
CA LEU A 368 -11.14 -12.37 -17.37
C LEU A 368 -9.79 -12.54 -18.08
N ASN A 369 -9.54 -11.77 -19.13
CA ASN A 369 -8.25 -11.78 -19.84
C ASN A 369 -7.11 -11.24 -18.96
N ILE A 370 -7.38 -10.27 -18.08
CA ILE A 370 -6.38 -9.72 -17.15
C ILE A 370 -6.01 -10.72 -16.03
N ILE A 371 -6.98 -11.53 -15.58
CA ILE A 371 -6.76 -12.51 -14.51
C ILE A 371 -6.06 -13.76 -15.04
N ASP A 372 -6.52 -14.29 -16.18
CA ASP A 372 -6.20 -15.63 -16.66
C ASP A 372 -5.60 -15.67 -18.08
N GLY A 373 -5.47 -14.51 -18.73
CA GLY A 373 -4.91 -14.43 -20.08
C GLY A 373 -3.46 -14.90 -20.17
N ALA A 374 -3.01 -15.13 -21.41
CA ALA A 374 -1.66 -15.62 -21.69
C ALA A 374 -0.55 -14.66 -21.24
N ALA A 375 -0.86 -13.35 -21.15
CA ALA A 375 0.06 -12.32 -20.69
C ALA A 375 -0.17 -11.93 -19.21
N ALA A 376 -1.03 -12.65 -18.47
CA ALA A 376 -1.31 -12.32 -17.08
C ALA A 376 -0.14 -12.72 -16.18
N GLN A 377 0.28 -11.79 -15.31
CA GLN A 377 1.36 -12.02 -14.36
C GLN A 377 0.99 -13.06 -13.28
N GLU A 378 2.00 -13.81 -12.86
CA GLU A 378 1.91 -14.87 -11.85
C GLU A 378 2.45 -14.42 -10.48
N GLY A 379 2.16 -15.19 -9.42
CA GLY A 379 2.75 -14.96 -8.09
C GLY A 379 1.88 -14.19 -7.09
N ARG A 380 0.69 -13.76 -7.51
CA ARG A 380 -0.24 -13.01 -6.65
C ARG A 380 -1.37 -13.88 -6.10
N VAL A 381 -1.91 -13.46 -4.96
CA VAL A 381 -3.16 -13.98 -4.40
C VAL A 381 -4.29 -13.06 -4.84
N LEU A 382 -5.31 -13.58 -5.50
CA LEU A 382 -6.48 -12.81 -5.91
C LEU A 382 -7.65 -13.12 -5.00
N VAL A 383 -8.24 -12.10 -4.38
CA VAL A 383 -9.46 -12.21 -3.57
C VAL A 383 -10.55 -11.37 -4.22
N MET A 384 -11.70 -11.98 -4.46
CA MET A 384 -12.90 -11.31 -4.94
C MET A 384 -13.96 -11.35 -3.86
N THR A 385 -14.67 -10.24 -3.68
CA THR A 385 -15.83 -10.20 -2.79
C THR A 385 -17.11 -9.92 -3.57
N SER A 386 -18.21 -10.55 -3.19
CA SER A 386 -19.54 -10.32 -3.75
C SER A 386 -20.60 -10.41 -2.64
N ASN A 387 -21.68 -9.65 -2.79
CA ASN A 387 -22.86 -9.73 -1.93
C ASN A 387 -23.91 -10.74 -2.43
N HIS A 388 -23.95 -10.93 -3.75
CA HIS A 388 -24.91 -11.74 -4.51
C HIS A 388 -24.21 -12.87 -5.26
N THR A 389 -24.22 -14.08 -4.68
CA THR A 389 -23.53 -15.23 -5.28
C THR A 389 -24.17 -15.65 -6.62
N GLU A 390 -25.48 -15.44 -6.73
CA GLU A 390 -26.32 -15.69 -7.89
C GLU A 390 -25.96 -14.84 -9.11
N ASN A 391 -25.39 -13.65 -8.89
CA ASN A 391 -25.06 -12.70 -9.95
C ASN A 391 -23.63 -12.88 -10.49
N ILE A 392 -22.88 -13.86 -9.98
CA ILE A 392 -21.51 -14.11 -10.40
C ILE A 392 -21.49 -14.91 -11.71
N ASP A 393 -20.78 -14.41 -12.70
CA ASP A 393 -20.65 -15.08 -13.99
C ASP A 393 -19.98 -16.46 -13.84
N PRO A 394 -20.55 -17.55 -14.39
CA PRO A 394 -19.95 -18.88 -14.34
C PRO A 394 -18.55 -18.98 -14.94
N ALA A 395 -18.16 -18.05 -15.83
CA ALA A 395 -16.81 -17.99 -16.38
C ALA A 395 -15.77 -17.54 -15.33
N LEU A 396 -16.15 -16.80 -14.29
CA LEU A 396 -15.25 -16.44 -13.19
C LEU A 396 -14.95 -17.63 -12.28
N ILE A 397 -15.93 -18.51 -12.05
CA ILE A 397 -15.85 -19.62 -11.08
C ILE A 397 -15.01 -20.80 -11.60
N ARG A 398 -14.52 -20.74 -12.84
CA ARG A 398 -13.72 -21.85 -13.42
C ARG A 398 -12.40 -22.05 -12.64
N PRO A 399 -11.99 -23.32 -12.43
CA PRO A 399 -10.69 -23.63 -11.83
C PRO A 399 -9.54 -22.92 -12.55
N GLY A 400 -8.57 -22.38 -11.80
CA GLY A 400 -7.51 -21.52 -12.32
C GLY A 400 -7.81 -20.02 -12.24
N ARG A 401 -9.09 -19.64 -12.06
CA ARG A 401 -9.52 -18.25 -11.77
C ARG A 401 -9.97 -18.10 -10.33
N ILE A 402 -10.84 -19.00 -9.88
CA ILE A 402 -11.32 -19.11 -8.50
C ILE A 402 -11.14 -20.56 -8.09
N ASP A 403 -10.29 -20.80 -7.11
CA ASP A 403 -9.94 -22.15 -6.64
C ASP A 403 -10.53 -22.47 -5.26
N PHE A 404 -10.94 -21.43 -4.53
CA PHE A 404 -11.46 -21.56 -3.17
C PHE A 404 -12.58 -20.55 -2.93
N THR A 405 -13.74 -21.04 -2.49
CA THR A 405 -14.91 -20.20 -2.22
C THR A 405 -15.31 -20.32 -0.75
N ILE A 406 -15.57 -19.17 -0.11
CA ILE A 406 -16.17 -19.09 1.22
C ILE A 406 -17.51 -18.37 1.08
N ASN A 407 -18.56 -19.07 1.45
CA ASN A 407 -19.90 -18.51 1.54
C ASN A 407 -20.12 -18.02 2.98
N PHE A 408 -20.13 -16.72 3.15
CA PHE A 408 -20.46 -16.05 4.39
C PHE A 408 -21.97 -16.08 4.60
N GLN A 409 -22.36 -16.48 5.80
CA GLN A 409 -23.75 -16.46 6.24
C GLN A 409 -23.94 -15.35 7.26
N LEU A 410 -25.19 -15.07 7.59
CA LEU A 410 -25.53 -14.25 8.75
C LEU A 410 -25.00 -14.92 10.03
N ALA A 411 -24.92 -14.16 11.12
CA ALA A 411 -24.32 -14.63 12.35
C ALA A 411 -25.09 -15.84 12.89
N THR A 412 -24.37 -16.92 13.21
CA THR A 412 -24.94 -17.99 14.00
C THR A 412 -25.04 -17.57 15.46
N SER A 413 -25.86 -18.26 16.23
CA SER A 413 -25.93 -18.02 17.67
C SER A 413 -24.54 -18.21 18.33
N GLU A 414 -23.76 -19.21 17.92
CA GLU A 414 -22.38 -19.41 18.40
C GLU A 414 -21.44 -18.26 18.00
N ALA A 415 -21.61 -17.69 16.81
CA ALA A 415 -20.87 -16.52 16.38
C ALA A 415 -21.23 -15.28 17.24
N ALA A 416 -22.49 -15.14 17.65
CA ALA A 416 -22.93 -14.09 18.57
C ALA A 416 -22.34 -14.27 19.97
N GLU A 417 -22.29 -15.51 20.49
CA GLU A 417 -21.62 -15.85 21.75
C GLU A 417 -20.14 -15.43 21.71
N ALA A 418 -19.45 -15.78 20.62
CA ALA A 418 -18.04 -15.45 20.42
C ALA A 418 -17.80 -13.93 20.33
N LEU A 419 -18.66 -13.19 19.62
CA LEU A 419 -18.56 -11.73 19.51
C LEU A 419 -18.79 -11.03 20.85
N PHE A 420 -19.77 -11.50 21.64
CA PHE A 420 -20.03 -10.98 22.98
C PHE A 420 -18.82 -11.20 23.89
N ALA A 421 -18.34 -12.45 23.96
CA ALA A 421 -17.16 -12.79 24.75
C ALA A 421 -15.97 -11.92 24.35
N GLN A 422 -15.69 -11.81 23.05
CA GLN A 422 -14.55 -11.04 22.55
C GLN A 422 -14.66 -9.53 22.81
N MET A 423 -15.86 -8.96 22.85
CA MET A 423 -16.04 -7.53 23.13
C MET A 423 -15.73 -7.18 24.59
N TYR A 424 -16.12 -8.06 25.51
CA TYR A 424 -16.08 -7.82 26.96
C TYR A 424 -14.95 -8.59 27.68
N ASP A 425 -14.13 -9.34 26.96
CA ASP A 425 -12.92 -9.98 27.51
C ASP A 425 -11.89 -8.90 27.84
N ALA A 426 -11.76 -8.56 29.13
CA ALA A 426 -10.80 -7.57 29.61
C ALA A 426 -9.39 -8.19 29.71
N PRO A 427 -8.33 -7.59 29.11
CA PRO A 427 -6.98 -8.15 29.18
C PRO A 427 -6.28 -7.98 30.55
N ASP A 428 -6.81 -7.19 31.49
CA ASP A 428 -6.06 -6.76 32.69
C ASP A 428 -6.85 -6.95 34.01
N ILE A 429 -7.07 -8.20 34.46
CA ILE A 429 -7.61 -8.48 35.80
C ILE A 429 -6.83 -9.60 36.50
N ASP A 430 -6.40 -9.37 37.74
CA ASP A 430 -5.68 -10.31 38.63
C ASP A 430 -6.24 -11.75 38.62
N HIS A 431 -5.33 -12.74 38.62
CA HIS A 431 -5.56 -14.18 38.42
C HIS A 431 -6.64 -14.90 39.28
N GLU A 432 -7.10 -14.30 40.38
CA GLU A 432 -8.14 -14.87 41.25
C GLU A 432 -9.53 -14.27 40.99
N SER A 433 -9.58 -12.98 40.63
CA SER A 433 -10.79 -12.26 40.18
C SER A 433 -11.14 -12.62 38.73
N GLU A 434 -10.11 -12.91 37.91
CA GLU A 434 -10.19 -13.38 36.53
C GLU A 434 -11.08 -14.63 36.39
N LYS A 435 -10.94 -15.63 37.28
CA LYS A 435 -11.68 -16.90 37.16
C LYS A 435 -13.18 -16.76 37.43
N LYS A 436 -13.59 -15.86 38.32
CA LYS A 436 -15.02 -15.59 38.59
C LYS A 436 -15.61 -14.68 37.51
N ALA A 437 -14.88 -13.64 37.09
CA ALA A 437 -15.29 -12.74 36.02
C ALA A 437 -15.45 -13.49 34.68
N VAL A 438 -14.48 -14.32 34.29
CA VAL A 438 -14.51 -15.13 33.06
C VAL A 438 -15.66 -16.14 33.09
N LYS A 439 -15.98 -16.71 34.25
CA LYS A 439 -17.14 -17.62 34.36
C LYS A 439 -18.46 -16.88 34.20
N SER A 440 -18.62 -15.73 34.87
CA SER A 440 -19.79 -14.86 34.73
C SER A 440 -19.98 -14.40 33.28
N LEU A 441 -18.90 -14.00 32.62
CA LEU A 441 -18.92 -13.54 31.23
C LEU A 441 -19.35 -14.65 30.26
N ARG A 442 -18.88 -15.89 30.48
CA ARG A 442 -19.31 -17.03 29.67
C ARG A 442 -20.79 -17.35 29.84
N ASP A 443 -21.31 -17.22 31.06
CA ASP A 443 -22.73 -17.43 31.33
C ASP A 443 -23.57 -16.31 30.68
N GLN A 444 -23.12 -15.05 30.76
CA GLN A 444 -23.73 -13.90 30.07
C GLN A 444 -23.67 -14.05 28.54
N ALA A 445 -22.55 -14.52 27.98
CA ALA A 445 -22.42 -14.76 26.54
C ALA A 445 -23.39 -15.85 26.04
N ARG A 446 -23.65 -16.87 26.87
CA ARG A 446 -24.65 -17.91 26.57
C ARG A 446 -26.08 -17.36 26.65
N GLU A 447 -26.37 -16.50 27.62
CA GLU A 447 -27.67 -15.82 27.68
C GLU A 447 -27.87 -14.93 26.44
N PHE A 448 -26.85 -14.18 26.06
CA PHE A 448 -26.87 -13.35 24.85
C PHE A 448 -27.11 -14.19 23.59
N ARG A 449 -26.40 -15.33 23.47
CA ARG A 449 -26.61 -16.30 22.40
C ARG A 449 -28.07 -16.73 22.28
N ASP A 450 -28.69 -17.09 23.40
CA ASP A 450 -30.04 -17.66 23.42
C ASP A 450 -31.10 -16.61 23.04
N LYS A 451 -30.82 -15.32 23.25
CA LYS A 451 -31.67 -14.19 22.83
C LYS A 451 -31.49 -13.79 21.35
N ILE A 452 -30.38 -14.17 20.71
CA ILE A 452 -30.12 -13.83 19.31
C ILE A 452 -30.67 -14.91 18.36
N PRO A 453 -31.58 -14.54 17.42
CA PRO A 453 -32.10 -15.48 16.44
C PRO A 453 -31.01 -15.93 15.46
N ASN A 454 -30.92 -17.25 15.28
CA ASN A 454 -29.90 -17.88 14.44
C ASN A 454 -30.04 -17.44 12.97
N LEU A 455 -28.93 -17.03 12.33
CA LEU A 455 -28.85 -16.63 10.92
C LEU A 455 -29.76 -15.45 10.52
N ALA A 456 -30.19 -14.59 11.45
CA ALA A 456 -31.07 -13.45 11.13
C ALA A 456 -30.32 -12.10 11.04
N LEU A 457 -29.25 -11.94 11.82
CA LEU A 457 -28.51 -10.68 11.97
C LEU A 457 -27.09 -10.81 11.43
N SER A 458 -26.52 -9.72 10.93
CA SER A 458 -25.14 -9.73 10.48
C SER A 458 -24.19 -9.56 11.67
N PRO A 459 -22.98 -10.16 11.64
CA PRO A 459 -21.95 -9.91 12.64
C PRO A 459 -21.66 -8.42 12.88
N ALA A 460 -21.68 -7.59 11.83
CA ALA A 460 -21.49 -6.14 11.96
C ALA A 460 -22.63 -5.44 12.73
N ALA A 461 -23.89 -5.87 12.55
CA ALA A 461 -25.02 -5.31 13.30
C ALA A 461 -24.91 -5.65 14.80
N ILE A 462 -24.57 -6.91 15.12
CA ILE A 462 -24.33 -7.35 16.50
C ILE A 462 -23.16 -6.58 17.12
N GLN A 463 -22.05 -6.47 16.39
CA GLN A 463 -20.89 -5.69 16.85
C GLN A 463 -21.24 -4.22 17.09
N GLY A 464 -22.04 -3.61 16.20
CA GLY A 464 -22.51 -2.24 16.36
C GLY A 464 -23.34 -2.03 17.63
N PHE A 465 -24.23 -2.98 17.95
CA PHE A 465 -25.00 -2.97 19.19
C PHE A 465 -24.12 -3.13 20.44
N LEU A 466 -23.16 -4.05 20.42
CA LEU A 466 -22.27 -4.24 21.57
C LEU A 466 -21.38 -3.00 21.81
N LEU A 467 -21.02 -2.27 20.75
CA LEU A 467 -20.27 -1.01 20.87
C LEU A 467 -21.07 0.12 21.53
N THR A 468 -22.40 0.14 21.45
CA THR A 468 -23.20 1.14 22.19
C THR A 468 -23.26 0.84 23.68
N HIS A 469 -22.92 -0.38 24.08
CA HIS A 469 -22.88 -0.86 25.47
C HIS A 469 -21.47 -1.34 25.86
N GLN A 470 -20.42 -0.62 25.44
CA GLN A 470 -19.02 -1.07 25.52
C GLN A 470 -18.56 -1.47 26.95
N GLU A 471 -19.03 -0.77 27.98
CA GLU A 471 -18.60 -0.98 29.38
C GLU A 471 -19.66 -1.72 30.23
N ASP A 472 -20.82 -2.04 29.66
CA ASP A 472 -21.97 -2.56 30.40
C ASP A 472 -22.58 -3.82 29.75
N PRO A 473 -22.06 -5.03 30.11
CA PRO A 473 -22.55 -6.28 29.57
C PRO A 473 -23.98 -6.62 30.05
N ASP A 474 -24.35 -6.21 31.26
CA ASP A 474 -25.69 -6.46 31.82
C ASP A 474 -26.73 -5.56 31.14
N GLY A 475 -26.39 -4.30 30.87
CA GLY A 475 -27.20 -3.39 30.08
C GLY A 475 -27.43 -3.88 28.65
N ALA A 476 -26.41 -4.47 28.01
CA ALA A 476 -26.56 -5.09 26.69
C ALA A 476 -27.56 -6.26 26.71
N LEU A 477 -27.52 -7.10 27.76
CA LEU A 477 -28.46 -8.23 27.91
C LEU A 477 -29.90 -7.80 28.19
N ALA A 478 -30.09 -6.66 28.84
CA ALA A 478 -31.42 -6.09 29.08
C ALA A 478 -32.02 -5.46 27.82
N ALA A 479 -31.18 -4.83 26.98
CA ALA A 479 -31.62 -4.10 25.78
C ALA A 479 -31.70 -4.96 24.50
N VAL A 480 -31.09 -6.15 24.48
CA VAL A 480 -30.99 -6.98 23.26
C VAL A 480 -32.36 -7.39 22.69
N ASP A 481 -33.34 -7.73 23.53
CA ASP A 481 -34.64 -8.21 23.07
C ASP A 481 -35.41 -7.11 22.32
N GLU A 482 -35.39 -5.88 22.84
CA GLU A 482 -35.98 -4.71 22.19
C GLU A 482 -35.25 -4.37 20.88
N TRP A 483 -33.92 -4.38 20.91
CA TRP A 483 -33.09 -4.10 19.74
C TRP A 483 -33.28 -5.12 18.61
N VAL A 484 -33.38 -6.42 18.92
CA VAL A 484 -33.61 -7.48 17.93
C VAL A 484 -34.94 -7.26 17.23
N GLN A 485 -36.02 -6.96 17.97
CA GLN A 485 -37.34 -6.73 17.39
C GLN A 485 -37.36 -5.51 16.47
N GLU A 486 -36.77 -4.40 16.91
CA GLU A 486 -36.66 -3.17 16.13
C GLU A 486 -35.85 -3.40 14.83
N THR A 487 -34.71 -4.10 14.94
CA THR A 487 -33.83 -4.38 13.79
C THR A 487 -34.49 -5.30 12.76
N LEU A 488 -35.24 -6.31 13.22
CA LEU A 488 -35.98 -7.21 12.33
C LEU A 488 -37.12 -6.48 11.62
N LYS A 489 -37.83 -5.58 12.33
CA LYS A 489 -38.89 -4.76 11.75
C LYS A 489 -38.35 -3.78 10.71
N GLN A 490 -37.21 -3.13 10.97
CA GLN A 490 -36.57 -2.25 9.99
C GLN A 490 -36.12 -3.02 8.74
N LYS A 491 -35.60 -4.24 8.91
CA LYS A 491 -35.25 -5.11 7.77
C LYS A 491 -36.48 -5.52 6.95
N SER A 492 -37.60 -5.90 7.58
CA SER A 492 -38.79 -6.30 6.82
C SER A 492 -39.35 -5.14 6.00
N VAL A 493 -39.38 -3.93 6.56
CA VAL A 493 -39.81 -2.72 5.85
C VAL A 493 -38.88 -2.42 4.67
N ALA A 494 -37.56 -2.50 4.86
CA ALA A 494 -36.60 -2.27 3.79
C ALA A 494 -36.72 -3.30 2.65
N VAL A 495 -37.00 -4.57 2.96
CA VAL A 495 -37.22 -5.61 1.95
C VAL A 495 -38.52 -5.35 1.17
N GLU A 496 -39.57 -4.90 1.84
CA GLU A 496 -40.84 -4.53 1.19
C GLU A 496 -40.69 -3.31 0.27
N GLU A 497 -39.94 -2.28 0.68
CA GLU A 497 -39.65 -1.09 -0.15
C GLU A 497 -38.81 -1.44 -1.38
N VAL A 498 -37.78 -2.29 -1.24
CA VAL A 498 -36.98 -2.74 -2.38
C VAL A 498 -37.84 -3.57 -3.35
N ALA A 499 -38.66 -4.49 -2.85
CA ALA A 499 -39.57 -5.28 -3.68
C ALA A 499 -40.65 -4.44 -4.38
N GLN A 500 -41.09 -3.33 -3.76
CA GLN A 500 -42.00 -2.37 -4.41
C GLN A 500 -41.28 -1.58 -5.50
N SER A 501 -40.05 -1.13 -5.27
CA SER A 501 -39.26 -0.40 -6.26
C SER A 501 -38.87 -1.25 -7.48
N GLU A 502 -38.62 -2.55 -7.30
CA GLU A 502 -38.36 -3.48 -8.40
C GLU A 502 -39.63 -3.72 -9.23
N LYS A 503 -40.81 -3.79 -8.59
CA LYS A 503 -42.10 -3.93 -9.28
C LYS A 503 -42.48 -2.68 -10.07
N GLU A 504 -42.28 -1.50 -9.49
CA GLU A 504 -42.56 -0.22 -10.13
C GLU A 504 -41.62 0.03 -11.33
N TYR A 505 -40.37 -0.46 -11.25
CA TYR A 505 -39.44 -0.49 -12.38
C TYR A 505 -39.91 -1.44 -13.49
N THR A 506 -40.37 -2.65 -13.16
CA THR A 506 -40.88 -3.61 -14.16
C THR A 506 -42.20 -3.18 -14.81
N ASP A 507 -43.12 -2.54 -14.08
CA ASP A 507 -44.38 -2.04 -14.63
C ASP A 507 -44.13 -0.81 -15.56
N SER A 508 -43.11 0.00 -15.27
CA SER A 508 -42.73 1.14 -16.12
C SER A 508 -42.10 0.75 -17.47
N GLU A 509 -41.60 -0.49 -17.61
CA GLU A 509 -41.10 -1.03 -18.88
C GLU A 509 -42.21 -1.63 -19.75
N ASP A 510 -43.36 -2.02 -19.18
CA ASP A 510 -44.49 -2.64 -19.90
C ASP A 510 -45.51 -1.60 -20.44
N ASP A 511 -45.61 -0.42 -19.83
CA ASP A 511 -46.50 0.67 -20.28
C ASP A 511 -45.93 1.49 -21.47
N GLY A 512 -44.76 1.13 -22.00
CA GLY A 512 -44.06 1.85 -23.08
C GLY A 512 -44.46 1.49 -24.52
N ASP A 513 -45.31 0.47 -24.74
CA ASP A 513 -45.51 -0.13 -26.07
C ASP A 513 -46.97 -0.15 -26.56
N SER A 514 -47.84 0.74 -26.05
CA SER A 514 -49.27 0.79 -26.45
C SER A 514 -49.77 2.14 -26.97
N ASP A 515 -49.03 2.86 -27.81
CA ASP A 515 -49.59 3.98 -28.56
C ASP A 515 -49.01 4.06 -29.98
N GLY A 516 -49.74 3.53 -30.97
CA GLY A 516 -49.33 3.69 -32.36
C GLY A 516 -50.08 2.90 -33.42
N ASP A 517 -51.41 2.84 -33.41
CA ASP A 517 -52.12 2.52 -34.67
C ASP A 517 -53.50 3.19 -34.78
N SER A 518 -53.52 4.47 -35.15
CA SER A 518 -54.68 5.09 -35.79
C SER A 518 -54.32 6.40 -36.48
N ASN A 519 -53.99 6.35 -37.77
CA ASN A 519 -54.46 7.27 -38.83
C ASN A 519 -53.51 7.30 -40.03
N ALA A 520 -53.94 6.71 -41.15
CA ALA A 520 -53.66 7.26 -42.48
C ALA A 520 -54.57 6.63 -43.54
N SER A 521 -55.83 7.10 -43.60
CA SER A 521 -56.55 7.12 -44.87
C SER A 521 -57.13 8.51 -45.05
N TYR A 522 -56.52 9.36 -45.90
CA TYR A 522 -57.27 10.30 -46.73
C TYR A 522 -56.43 10.72 -47.93
N HIS A 523 -57.10 10.65 -49.07
CA HIS A 523 -56.68 11.00 -50.42
C HIS A 523 -56.47 12.51 -50.62
N LYS A 524 -55.56 12.79 -51.58
CA LYS A 524 -55.37 13.99 -52.42
C LYS A 524 -54.61 15.18 -51.84
#